data_AF-A0A516V508-F1
#
_entry.id   AF-A0A516V508-F1
#
_cell.length_a   1.000
_cell.length_b   1.000
_cell.length_c   1.000
_cell.angle_alpha   90.00
_cell.angle_beta   90.00
_cell.angle_gamma   90.00
#
_symmetry.space_group_name_H-M   'P 1'
#
loop_
_entity.id
_entity.type
_entity.pdbx_description
1 polymer ?
#
loop_
_entity_poly.entity_id
_entity_poly.type
_entity_poly.pdbx_seq_one_letter_code
_entity_poly.pdbx_strand_id
1 'polypeptide(L)'
;MRRDDEQKHSTPVRIAKADTPHRKPHRTRKPSPASEPADKLMEPLYAESARLEALLALARDDRVASATAVALGSNFEARLSGIDAALAQPSLDAQRRLSLWRDRVSALRAYASFESTQRALAASGERYDAMLVSID
;
A
#
# COMPACT_ATOMS: atom_id res chain seq x y z
N MET A 1 -20.43 37.73 73.37
CA MET A 1 -19.01 37.35 73.47
C MET A 1 -18.56 36.82 72.11
N ARG A 2 -17.49 37.41 71.52
CA ARG A 2 -16.82 37.15 70.21
C ARG A 2 -17.46 37.85 68.98
N ARG A 3 -16.88 38.97 68.51
CA ARG A 3 -15.77 39.17 67.52
C ARG A 3 -16.26 38.93 66.08
N ASP A 4 -16.48 39.97 65.27
CA ASP A 4 -15.53 40.76 64.44
C ASP A 4 -15.11 40.06 63.13
N ASP A 5 -14.82 40.90 62.11
CA ASP A 5 -14.30 40.67 60.74
C ASP A 5 -15.34 40.43 59.63
N GLU A 6 -15.73 41.43 58.80
CA GLU A 6 -15.00 42.22 57.78
C GLU A 6 -14.56 41.42 56.53
N GLN A 7 -15.24 41.62 55.38
CA GLN A 7 -14.68 42.01 54.06
C GLN A 7 -15.73 41.82 52.94
N LYS A 8 -16.30 42.90 52.38
CA LYS A 8 -15.83 43.64 51.17
C LYS A 8 -15.81 42.74 49.93
N HIS A 9 -16.90 42.75 49.15
CA HIS A 9 -17.09 43.59 47.96
C HIS A 9 -16.34 43.11 46.69
N SER A 10 -17.16 42.98 45.65
CA SER A 10 -16.84 43.24 44.24
C SER A 10 -16.00 42.20 43.51
N THR A 11 -16.71 41.24 42.91
CA THR A 11 -16.18 40.44 41.81
C THR A 11 -16.51 41.15 40.50
N PRO A 12 -15.53 41.66 39.74
CA PRO A 12 -15.78 42.01 38.34
C PRO A 12 -15.77 40.73 37.49
N VAL A 13 -16.84 40.54 36.72
CA VAL A 13 -16.96 39.55 35.65
C VAL A 13 -15.88 39.81 34.62
N ARG A 14 -14.91 38.88 34.50
CA ARG A 14 -13.89 38.91 33.46
C ARG A 14 -14.33 38.00 32.31
N ILE A 15 -14.87 38.62 31.26
CA ILE A 15 -15.16 37.98 29.98
C ILE A 15 -13.79 37.71 29.31
N ALA A 16 -13.36 36.44 29.31
CA ALA A 16 -12.18 35.98 28.58
C ALA A 16 -12.64 35.21 27.32
N LYS A 17 -11.85 35.41 26.26
CA LYS A 17 -12.18 35.23 24.86
C LYS A 17 -12.11 33.75 24.43
N ALA A 18 -12.92 33.38 23.45
CA ALA A 18 -12.78 32.15 22.69
C ALA A 18 -11.40 32.08 22.01
N ASP A 19 -10.74 30.92 22.02
CA ASP A 19 -10.50 30.10 20.82
C ASP A 19 -9.57 28.91 21.13
N THR A 20 -9.75 27.85 20.35
CA THR A 20 -8.86 26.70 20.12
C THR A 20 -8.95 25.50 21.09
N PRO A 21 -9.57 24.37 20.66
CA PRO A 21 -9.49 23.12 21.39
C PRO A 21 -8.06 22.57 21.33
N HIS A 22 -7.51 22.31 22.51
CA HIS A 22 -6.21 21.69 22.71
C HIS A 22 -6.17 20.29 22.06
N ARG A 23 -5.60 20.22 20.86
CA ARG A 23 -5.21 18.98 20.17
C ARG A 23 -4.27 18.21 21.11
N LYS A 24 -4.80 17.17 21.76
CA LYS A 24 -4.00 16.26 22.59
C LYS A 24 -2.81 15.77 21.75
N PRO A 25 -1.58 15.82 22.28
CA PRO A 25 -0.42 15.32 21.54
C PRO A 25 -0.63 13.85 21.20
N HIS A 26 -0.28 13.48 19.98
CA HIS A 26 -0.25 12.10 19.53
C HIS A 26 0.46 11.25 20.58
N ARG A 27 -0.32 10.39 21.22
CA ARG A 27 0.19 9.30 22.05
C ARG A 27 1.15 8.53 21.15
N THR A 28 2.45 8.62 21.42
CA THR A 28 3.44 7.71 20.89
C THR A 28 2.95 6.31 21.24
N ARG A 29 2.37 5.64 20.25
CA ARG A 29 1.91 4.26 20.39
C ARG A 29 3.18 3.45 20.57
N LYS A 30 3.53 3.15 21.83
CA LYS A 30 4.50 2.09 22.13
C LYS A 30 4.07 0.87 21.30
N PRO A 31 4.95 0.26 20.50
CA PRO A 31 4.60 -0.98 19.82
C PRO A 31 4.12 -1.95 20.89
N SER A 32 2.88 -2.42 20.73
CA SER A 32 2.37 -3.49 21.57
C SER A 32 3.24 -4.71 21.28
N PRO A 33 3.69 -5.49 22.27
CA PRO A 33 4.54 -6.67 22.04
C PRO A 33 3.89 -7.72 21.12
N ALA A 34 2.59 -7.62 20.86
CA ALA A 34 1.87 -8.41 19.86
C ALA A 34 2.14 -8.01 18.39
N SER A 35 2.73 -6.83 18.13
CA SER A 35 3.02 -6.32 16.78
C SER A 35 4.42 -6.69 16.26
N GLU A 36 5.41 -6.85 17.16
CA GLU A 36 6.77 -7.23 16.78
C GLU A 36 6.90 -8.50 15.93
N PRO A 37 6.17 -9.61 16.18
CA PRO A 37 6.27 -10.78 15.31
C PRO A 37 5.65 -10.54 13.93
N ALA A 38 4.61 -9.71 13.82
CA ALA A 38 4.00 -9.39 12.54
C ALA A 38 4.91 -8.49 11.70
N ASP A 39 5.54 -7.48 12.30
CA ASP A 39 6.43 -6.55 11.61
C ASP A 39 7.65 -7.26 11.01
N LYS A 40 8.23 -8.23 11.73
CA LYS A 40 9.34 -9.06 11.22
C LYS A 40 8.95 -9.93 10.02
N LEU A 41 7.69 -10.34 9.92
CA LEU A 41 7.17 -11.11 8.78
C LEU A 41 6.82 -10.21 7.59
N MET A 42 6.60 -8.91 7.81
CA MET A 42 6.26 -7.96 6.76
C MET A 42 7.47 -7.51 5.94
N GLU A 43 8.62 -7.31 6.58
CA GLU A 43 9.85 -6.85 5.92
C GLU A 43 10.21 -7.64 4.63
N PRO A 44 10.27 -8.99 4.64
CA PRO A 44 10.54 -9.75 3.42
C PRO A 44 9.43 -9.61 2.37
N LEU A 45 8.17 -9.38 2.77
CA LEU A 45 7.06 -9.20 1.85
C LEU A 45 7.12 -7.84 1.15
N TYR A 46 7.54 -6.79 1.85
CA TYR A 46 7.79 -5.47 1.25
C TYR A 46 8.90 -5.54 0.21
N ALA A 47 10.04 -6.12 0.57
CA ALA A 47 11.19 -6.24 -0.31
C ALA A 47 10.86 -7.05 -1.58
N GLU A 48 10.16 -8.19 -1.41
CA GLU A 48 9.73 -9.01 -2.53
C GLU A 48 8.71 -8.27 -3.43
N SER A 49 7.77 -7.55 -2.83
CA SER A 49 6.80 -6.79 -3.60
C SER A 49 7.47 -5.70 -4.43
N ALA A 50 8.37 -4.90 -3.83
CA ALA A 50 9.08 -3.85 -4.53
C ALA A 50 9.93 -4.39 -5.69
N ARG A 51 10.58 -5.54 -5.49
CA ARG A 51 11.34 -6.23 -6.53
C ARG A 51 10.44 -6.67 -7.69
N LEU A 52 9.30 -7.28 -7.40
CA LEU A 52 8.36 -7.74 -8.43
C LEU A 52 7.74 -6.57 -9.19
N GLU A 53 7.40 -5.48 -8.49
CA GLU A 53 6.90 -4.26 -9.13
C GLU A 53 7.93 -3.66 -10.09
N ALA A 54 9.20 -3.59 -9.69
CA ALA A 54 10.27 -3.11 -10.57
C ALA A 54 10.44 -3.99 -11.82
N LEU A 55 10.36 -5.32 -11.66
CA LEU A 55 10.41 -6.26 -12.79
C LEU A 55 9.23 -6.09 -13.74
N LEU A 56 8.03 -5.90 -13.19
CA LEU A 56 6.82 -5.70 -14.00
C LEU A 56 6.84 -4.37 -14.74
N ALA A 57 7.35 -3.30 -14.13
CA ALA A 57 7.52 -2.01 -14.79
C ALA A 57 8.41 -2.15 -16.04
N LEU A 58 9.57 -2.80 -15.90
CA LEU A 58 10.47 -3.05 -17.02
C LEU A 58 9.82 -3.92 -18.12
N ALA A 59 9.08 -4.97 -17.72
CA ALA A 59 8.42 -5.86 -18.68
C ALA A 59 7.32 -5.15 -19.50
N ARG A 60 6.71 -4.10 -18.94
CA ARG A 60 5.66 -3.32 -19.62
C ARG A 60 6.22 -2.34 -20.64
N ASP A 61 7.38 -1.74 -20.37
CA ASP A 61 8.00 -0.76 -21.25
C ASP A 61 8.45 -1.42 -22.58
N ASP A 62 8.96 -2.65 -22.52
CA ASP A 62 9.41 -3.42 -23.70
C ASP A 62 8.25 -4.15 -24.43
N ARG A 63 7.00 -3.92 -24.02
CA ARG A 63 5.88 -4.77 -24.44
C ARG A 63 5.31 -4.37 -25.80
N VAL A 64 5.41 -5.29 -26.75
CA VAL A 64 4.54 -5.34 -27.94
C VAL A 64 3.55 -6.49 -27.75
N ALA A 65 2.25 -6.20 -27.64
CA ALA A 65 1.26 -7.20 -27.22
C ALA A 65 -0.06 -7.12 -27.99
N SER A 66 -0.69 -8.30 -28.15
CA SER A 66 -2.03 -8.42 -28.72
C SER A 66 -3.10 -7.83 -27.79
N ALA A 67 -4.25 -7.46 -28.34
CA ALA A 67 -5.37 -6.93 -27.56
C ALA A 67 -5.82 -7.86 -26.41
N THR A 68 -5.80 -9.18 -26.63
CA THR A 68 -6.11 -10.19 -25.60
C THR A 68 -5.10 -10.14 -24.45
N ALA A 69 -3.81 -10.02 -24.77
CA ALA A 69 -2.76 -9.94 -23.77
C ALA A 69 -2.88 -8.65 -22.95
N VAL A 70 -3.25 -7.52 -23.57
CA VAL A 70 -3.55 -6.27 -22.88
C VAL A 70 -4.71 -6.45 -21.90
N ALA A 71 -5.84 -7.03 -22.36
CA ALA A 71 -7.01 -7.26 -21.51
C ALA A 71 -6.71 -8.16 -20.29
N LEU A 72 -5.93 -9.24 -20.49
CA LEU A 72 -5.48 -10.09 -19.38
C LEU A 72 -4.56 -9.35 -18.42
N GLY A 73 -3.65 -8.51 -18.93
CA GLY A 73 -2.80 -7.64 -18.10
C GLY A 73 -3.62 -6.71 -17.22
N SER A 74 -4.66 -6.06 -17.77
CA SER A 74 -5.56 -5.19 -17.01
C SER A 74 -6.33 -5.93 -15.91
N ASN A 75 -6.65 -7.22 -16.09
CA ASN A 75 -7.27 -8.02 -15.03
C ASN A 75 -6.31 -8.24 -13.84
N PHE A 76 -5.02 -8.44 -14.10
CA PHE A 76 -4.01 -8.53 -13.03
C PHE A 76 -3.85 -7.19 -12.31
N GLU A 77 -3.83 -6.07 -13.04
CA GLU A 77 -3.79 -4.72 -12.47
C GLU A 77 -5.00 -4.44 -11.59
N ALA A 78 -6.20 -4.75 -12.06
CA ALA A 78 -7.43 -4.57 -11.29
C ALA A 78 -7.40 -5.37 -9.98
N ARG A 79 -6.90 -6.60 -10.02
CA ARG A 79 -6.71 -7.42 -8.82
C ARG A 79 -5.72 -6.79 -7.84
N LEU A 80 -4.59 -6.30 -8.34
CA LEU A 80 -3.57 -5.66 -7.50
C LEU A 80 -4.11 -4.37 -6.88
N SER A 81 -4.78 -3.53 -7.66
CA SER A 81 -5.44 -2.31 -7.21
C SER A 81 -6.48 -2.58 -6.12
N GLY A 82 -7.27 -3.66 -6.25
CA GLY A 82 -8.21 -4.08 -5.21
C GLY A 82 -7.54 -4.48 -3.89
N ILE A 83 -6.38 -5.15 -3.95
CA ILE A 83 -5.59 -5.51 -2.77
C ILE A 83 -4.99 -4.25 -2.13
N ASP A 84 -4.43 -3.34 -2.93
CA ASP A 84 -3.85 -2.09 -2.45
C ASP A 84 -4.90 -1.18 -1.80
N ALA A 85 -6.10 -1.10 -2.39
CA ALA A 85 -7.24 -0.41 -1.79
C ALA A 85 -7.67 -1.04 -0.46
N ALA A 86 -7.64 -2.37 -0.34
CA ALA A 86 -7.89 -3.04 0.93
C ALA A 86 -6.80 -2.72 1.96
N LEU A 87 -5.52 -2.74 1.56
CA LEU A 87 -4.38 -2.40 2.43
C LEU A 87 -4.41 -0.95 2.93
N ALA A 88 -4.96 -0.02 2.15
CA ALA A 88 -5.11 1.38 2.53
C ALA A 88 -6.12 1.62 3.67
N GLN A 89 -6.91 0.61 4.06
CA GLN A 89 -7.88 0.74 5.14
C GLN A 89 -7.20 0.94 6.51
N PRO A 90 -7.54 2.01 7.26
CA PRO A 90 -6.82 2.37 8.48
C PRO A 90 -7.09 1.40 9.66
N SER A 91 -8.23 0.70 9.63
CA SER A 91 -8.72 -0.16 10.71
C SER A 91 -8.33 -1.64 10.58
N LEU A 92 -7.31 -1.96 9.76
CA LEU A 92 -6.85 -3.34 9.57
C LEU A 92 -6.11 -3.87 10.80
N ASP A 93 -6.53 -5.03 11.29
CA ASP A 93 -5.76 -5.80 12.26
C ASP A 93 -4.46 -6.36 11.62
N ALA A 94 -3.50 -6.73 12.47
CA ALA A 94 -2.18 -7.15 12.01
C ALA A 94 -2.20 -8.45 11.20
N GLN A 95 -3.08 -9.40 11.53
CA GLN A 95 -3.20 -10.67 10.81
C GLN A 95 -3.82 -10.46 9.43
N ARG A 96 -4.86 -9.61 9.35
CA ARG A 96 -5.50 -9.26 8.09
C ARG A 96 -4.55 -8.48 7.18
N ARG A 97 -3.79 -7.54 7.74
CA ARG A 97 -2.74 -6.83 6.99
C ARG A 97 -1.70 -7.81 6.45
N LEU A 98 -1.25 -8.79 7.25
CA LEU A 98 -0.28 -9.80 6.82
C LEU A 98 -0.83 -10.67 5.69
N SER A 99 -2.09 -11.11 5.80
CA SER A 99 -2.77 -11.85 4.73
C SER A 99 -2.80 -11.05 3.43
N LEU A 100 -3.20 -9.78 3.48
CA LEU A 100 -3.27 -8.92 2.29
C LEU A 100 -1.89 -8.71 1.65
N TRP A 101 -0.83 -8.57 2.43
CA TRP A 101 0.53 -8.49 1.89
C TRP A 101 0.98 -9.78 1.20
N ARG A 102 0.62 -10.94 1.76
CA ARG A 102 0.88 -12.24 1.10
C ARG A 102 0.09 -12.37 -0.20
N ASP A 103 -1.16 -11.92 -0.21
CA ASP A 103 -2.01 -11.90 -1.40
C ASP A 103 -1.44 -10.97 -2.47
N ARG A 104 -0.92 -9.80 -2.08
CA ARG A 104 -0.25 -8.85 -2.98
C ARG A 104 0.95 -9.49 -3.67
N VAL A 105 1.86 -10.10 -2.90
CA VAL A 105 3.03 -10.82 -3.44
C VAL A 105 2.59 -11.94 -4.38
N SER A 106 1.56 -12.71 -4.00
CA SER A 106 1.04 -13.79 -4.86
C SER A 106 0.49 -13.25 -6.19
N ALA A 107 -0.25 -12.15 -6.16
CA ALA A 107 -0.78 -11.49 -7.36
C ALA A 107 0.35 -10.96 -8.26
N LEU A 108 1.37 -10.32 -7.68
CA LEU A 108 2.55 -9.83 -8.40
C LEU A 108 3.33 -10.97 -9.06
N ARG A 109 3.54 -12.09 -8.35
CA ARG A 109 4.21 -13.27 -8.92
C ARG A 109 3.42 -13.87 -10.09
N ALA A 110 2.12 -14.05 -9.93
CA ALA A 110 1.26 -14.56 -10.99
C ALA A 110 1.32 -13.67 -12.23
N TYR A 111 1.30 -12.36 -12.03
CA TYR A 111 1.39 -11.41 -13.12
C TYR A 111 2.77 -11.43 -13.80
N ALA A 112 3.86 -11.51 -13.04
CA ALA A 112 5.21 -11.65 -13.59
C ALA A 112 5.39 -12.96 -14.40
N SER A 113 4.80 -14.08 -13.95
CA SER A 113 4.79 -15.33 -14.71
C SER A 113 4.03 -15.20 -16.04
N PHE A 114 2.91 -14.47 -16.04
CA PHE A 114 2.18 -14.16 -17.27
C PHE A 114 3.03 -13.32 -18.23
N GLU A 115 3.64 -12.23 -17.78
CA GLU A 115 4.51 -11.38 -18.62
C GLU A 115 5.72 -12.15 -19.17
N SER A 116 6.33 -13.03 -18.37
CA SER A 116 7.40 -13.92 -18.84
C SER A 116 6.95 -14.84 -19.97
N THR A 117 5.74 -15.40 -19.86
CA THR A 117 5.14 -16.24 -20.90
C THR A 117 4.85 -15.43 -22.17
N GLN A 118 4.30 -14.21 -22.02
CA GLN A 118 4.06 -13.31 -23.14
C GLN A 118 5.36 -12.95 -23.88
N ARG A 119 6.43 -12.64 -23.14
CA ARG A 119 7.74 -12.33 -23.72
C ARG A 119 8.33 -13.53 -24.49
N ALA A 120 8.20 -14.75 -23.95
CA ALA A 120 8.67 -15.95 -24.63
C ALA A 120 7.92 -16.21 -25.95
N LEU A 121 6.60 -15.96 -25.97
CA LEU A 121 5.78 -16.06 -27.19
C LEU A 121 6.16 -15.00 -28.22
N ALA A 122 6.29 -13.74 -27.81
CA ALA A 122 6.71 -12.64 -28.68
C ALA A 122 8.09 -12.90 -29.32
N ALA A 123 9.07 -13.31 -28.51
CA ALA A 123 10.41 -13.64 -29.00
C ALA A 123 10.46 -14.86 -29.94
N SER A 124 9.43 -15.71 -29.92
CA SER A 124 9.31 -16.83 -30.87
C SER A 124 8.71 -16.36 -32.19
N GLY A 125 7.73 -15.45 -32.15
CA GLY A 125 7.15 -14.82 -33.35
C GLY A 125 8.18 -14.03 -34.17
N GLU A 126 8.96 -13.17 -33.53
CA GLU A 126 10.02 -12.38 -34.17
C GLU A 126 11.06 -13.26 -34.90
N ARG A 127 11.41 -14.41 -34.30
CA ARG A 127 12.36 -15.35 -34.92
C ARG A 127 11.81 -15.97 -36.20
N TYR A 128 10.51 -16.25 -36.26
CA TYR A 128 9.89 -16.76 -37.49
C TYR A 128 9.78 -15.68 -38.56
N ASP A 129 9.44 -14.45 -38.18
CA ASP A 129 9.37 -13.31 -39.11
C ASP A 129 10.74 -13.04 -39.77
N ALA A 130 11.81 -13.01 -38.97
CA ALA A 130 13.17 -12.85 -39.48
C ALA A 130 13.62 -14.00 -40.41
N MET A 131 13.20 -15.24 -40.14
CA MET A 131 13.49 -16.37 -41.04
C MET A 131 12.80 -16.21 -42.39
N LEU A 132 11.55 -15.72 -42.43
CA LEU A 132 10.82 -15.52 -43.68
C LEU A 132 11.49 -14.47 -44.58
N VAL A 133 12.06 -13.42 -44.00
CA VAL A 133 12.81 -12.39 -44.74
C VAL A 133 14.12 -12.93 -45.34
N SER A 134 14.73 -13.95 -44.73
CA SER A 134 16.02 -14.50 -45.18
C SER A 134 15.94 -15.52 -46.33
N ILE A 135 14.74 -15.86 -46.81
CA ILE A 135 14.51 -16.89 -47.84
C ILE A 135 14.37 -16.29 -49.27
N ASP A 136 14.62 -14.99 -49.46
CA ASP A 136 14.70 -14.34 -50.78
C ASP A 136 16.03 -14.60 -51.50
#